data_AF-A0AAW2KUC7-F1
#
_entry.id   AF-A0AAW2KUC7-F1
#
_cell.length_a   1.000
_cell.length_b   1.000
_cell.length_c   1.000
_cell.angle_alpha   90.00
_cell.angle_beta   90.00
_cell.angle_gamma   90.00
#
_symmetry.space_group_name_H-M   'P 1'
#
loop_
_entity.id
_entity.type
_entity.pdbx_description
1 polymer ?
#
loop_
_entity_poly.entity_id
_entity_poly.type
_entity_poly.pdbx_seq_one_letter_code
_entity_poly.pdbx_strand_id
1 'polypeptide(L)'
;MEIHAYAHKIGYGGHLSVKNALIQFYAKCGCVEDVESLFDRMPVQDAFTWTEMINAYMGFGLVDLAVETFVRMPEKNPVSYNALLAGFAKMVRVLGH
;
A
#
# COMPACT_ATOMS: atom_id res chain seq x y z
N MET A 1 11.98 -12.60 8.74
CA MET A 1 12.86 -11.77 7.89
C MET A 1 13.70 -12.66 6.96
N GLU A 2 13.21 -13.03 5.76
CA GLU A 2 14.04 -13.75 4.76
C GLU A 2 13.67 -13.44 3.29
N ILE A 3 12.50 -12.87 3.03
CA ILE A 3 12.00 -12.57 1.67
C ILE A 3 12.71 -11.39 1.00
N HIS A 4 13.11 -10.36 1.77
CA HIS A 4 13.90 -9.24 1.23
C HIS A 4 15.26 -9.68 0.69
N ALA A 5 15.94 -10.60 1.38
CA ALA A 5 17.23 -11.12 0.95
C ALA A 5 17.10 -12.01 -0.30
N TYR A 6 16.04 -12.81 -0.39
CA TYR A 6 15.80 -13.68 -1.54
C TYR A 6 15.36 -12.90 -2.79
N ALA A 7 14.52 -11.86 -2.65
CA ALA A 7 14.10 -11.00 -3.76
C ALA A 7 15.27 -10.18 -4.35
N HIS A 8 16.24 -9.79 -3.51
CA HIS A 8 17.46 -9.11 -3.97
C HIS A 8 18.40 -10.06 -4.75
N LYS A 9 18.41 -11.36 -4.40
CA LYS A 9 19.38 -12.35 -4.90
C LYS A 9 19.06 -12.92 -6.29
N ILE A 10 17.86 -12.71 -6.83
CA ILE A 10 17.42 -13.30 -8.12
C ILE A 10 17.34 -12.26 -9.26
N GLY A 11 17.80 -11.02 -9.07
CA GLY A 11 17.83 -10.02 -10.15
C GLY A 11 16.46 -9.46 -10.57
N TYR A 12 15.38 -9.79 -9.85
CA TYR A 12 14.02 -9.28 -10.10
C TYR A 12 13.61 -8.09 -9.22
N GLY A 13 14.49 -7.60 -8.33
CA GLY A 13 14.22 -6.47 -7.41
C GLY A 13 13.92 -5.12 -8.09
N GLY A 14 14.06 -5.05 -9.43
CA GLY A 14 13.72 -3.87 -10.23
C GLY A 14 12.27 -3.83 -10.74
N HIS A 15 11.56 -4.97 -10.80
CA HIS A 15 10.23 -5.00 -11.42
C HIS A 15 9.15 -4.45 -10.48
N LEU A 16 8.35 -3.53 -11.00
CA LEU A 16 7.24 -2.89 -10.29
C LEU A 16 6.26 -3.90 -9.68
N SER A 17 5.97 -4.98 -10.41
CA SER A 17 5.10 -6.07 -9.93
C SER A 17 5.62 -6.77 -8.68
N VAL A 18 6.93 -6.99 -8.57
CA VAL A 18 7.55 -7.61 -7.39
C VAL A 18 7.47 -6.67 -6.19
N LYS A 19 7.72 -5.38 -6.40
CA LYS A 19 7.60 -4.37 -5.33
C LYS A 19 6.16 -4.25 -4.84
N ASN A 20 5.19 -4.24 -5.75
CA ASN A 20 3.76 -4.22 -5.43
C ASN A 20 3.35 -5.48 -4.62
N ALA A 21 3.85 -6.66 -4.99
CA ALA A 21 3.60 -7.89 -4.24
C ALA A 21 4.22 -7.85 -2.83
N LEU A 22 5.40 -7.26 -2.67
CA LEU A 22 6.04 -7.08 -1.38
C LEU A 22 5.28 -6.07 -0.50
N ILE A 23 4.77 -4.96 -1.05
CA ILE A 23 3.88 -4.03 -0.33
C ILE A 23 2.67 -4.78 0.23
N GLN A 24 1.98 -5.57 -0.61
CA GLN A 24 0.84 -6.37 -0.16
C GLN A 24 1.21 -7.36 0.94
N PHE A 25 2.39 -7.98 0.83
CA PHE A 25 2.87 -8.92 1.83
C PHE A 25 3.09 -8.22 3.18
N TYR A 26 3.85 -7.13 3.20
CA TYR A 26 4.11 -6.39 4.45
C TYR A 26 2.85 -5.77 5.04
N ALA A 27 1.93 -5.29 4.19
CA ALA A 27 0.63 -4.82 4.61
C ALA A 27 -0.16 -5.88 5.38
N LYS A 28 -0.20 -7.12 4.87
CA LYS A 28 -0.87 -8.25 5.55
C LYS A 28 -0.19 -8.67 6.84
N CYS A 29 1.11 -8.43 6.99
CA CYS A 29 1.86 -8.72 8.20
C CYS A 29 1.76 -7.63 9.28
N GLY A 30 1.11 -6.49 9.01
CA GLY A 30 1.08 -5.36 9.95
C GLY A 30 2.36 -4.53 9.97
N CYS A 31 3.26 -4.73 9.00
CA CYS A 31 4.58 -4.11 8.97
C CYS A 31 4.52 -2.75 8.24
N VAL A 32 3.99 -1.72 8.90
CA VAL A 32 3.82 -0.38 8.30
C VAL A 32 5.14 0.22 7.82
N GLU A 33 6.17 0.15 8.66
CA GLU A 33 7.50 0.73 8.37
C GLU A 33 8.15 0.10 7.11
N ASP A 34 7.96 -1.20 6.91
CA ASP A 34 8.48 -1.92 5.73
C ASP A 34 7.71 -1.52 4.45
N VAL A 35 6.39 -1.29 4.56
CA VAL A 35 5.56 -0.79 3.46
C VAL A 35 6.01 0.61 3.03
N GLU A 36 6.18 1.53 3.98
CA GLU A 36 6.63 2.91 3.74
C GLU A 36 8.03 2.95 3.14
N SER A 37 8.98 2.27 3.78
CA SER A 37 10.37 2.19 3.32
C SER A 37 10.49 1.61 1.90
N LEU A 38 9.67 0.61 1.58
CA LEU A 38 9.65 0.05 0.23
C LEU A 38 9.07 1.04 -0.78
N PHE A 39 7.94 1.68 -0.47
CA PHE A 39 7.27 2.66 -1.32
C PHE A 39 8.15 3.87 -1.65
N ASP A 40 8.84 4.42 -0.64
CA ASP A 40 9.74 5.56 -0.78
C ASP A 40 10.97 5.25 -1.64
N ARG A 41 11.41 3.98 -1.65
CA ARG A 41 12.53 3.51 -2.49
C ARG A 41 12.11 3.12 -3.90
N MET A 42 10.83 3.24 -4.26
CA MET A 42 10.37 2.94 -5.62
C MET A 42 10.66 4.14 -6.53
N PRO A 43 11.40 3.96 -7.64
CA PRO A 43 11.64 5.05 -8.59
C PRO A 43 10.40 5.40 -9.42
N VAL A 44 9.43 4.48 -9.51
CA VAL A 44 8.17 4.62 -10.23
C VAL A 44 7.09 3.91 -9.42
N GLN A 45 5.93 4.56 -9.27
CA GLN A 45 4.72 4.02 -8.66
C GLN A 45 3.60 4.16 -9.67
N ASP A 46 2.94 3.04 -10.02
CA ASP A 46 1.75 3.08 -10.87
C ASP A 46 0.50 3.27 -10.03
N ALA A 47 -0.65 3.46 -10.70
CA ALA A 47 -1.92 3.64 -10.00
C ALA A 47 -2.26 2.46 -9.06
N PHE A 48 -1.74 1.27 -9.35
CA PHE A 48 -1.89 0.11 -8.47
C PHE A 48 -1.08 0.27 -7.18
N THR A 49 0.20 0.65 -7.26
CA THR A 49 1.05 0.92 -6.10
C THR A 49 0.39 1.94 -5.16
N TRP A 50 -0.10 3.05 -5.69
CA TRP A 50 -0.79 4.08 -4.89
C TRP A 50 -2.07 3.55 -4.22
N THR A 51 -2.85 2.75 -4.96
CA THR A 51 -4.07 2.13 -4.43
C THR A 51 -3.75 1.14 -3.30
N GLU A 52 -2.68 0.36 -3.43
CA GLU A 52 -2.24 -0.55 -2.37
C GLU A 52 -1.82 0.19 -1.10
N MET A 53 -1.11 1.32 -1.22
CA MET A 53 -0.78 2.15 -0.05
C MET A 53 -2.02 2.68 0.67
N ILE A 54 -3.03 3.14 -0.08
CA ILE A 54 -4.31 3.58 0.51
C ILE A 54 -4.95 2.41 1.28
N ASN A 55 -5.05 1.23 0.67
CA ASN A 55 -5.62 0.04 1.32
C ASN A 55 -4.82 -0.37 2.57
N ALA A 56 -3.49 -0.31 2.52
CA ALA A 56 -2.62 -0.64 3.63
C ALA A 56 -2.86 0.30 4.81
N TYR A 57 -2.78 1.62 4.60
CA TYR A 57 -3.02 2.61 5.65
C TYR A 57 -4.44 2.50 6.24
N MET A 58 -5.48 2.31 5.41
CA MET A 58 -6.84 2.07 5.90
C MET A 58 -6.93 0.79 6.73
N GLY A 59 -6.22 -0.27 6.34
CA GLY A 59 -6.13 -1.52 7.09
C GLY A 59 -5.41 -1.38 8.43
N PHE A 60 -4.47 -0.43 8.53
CA PHE A 60 -3.76 -0.08 9.77
C PHE A 60 -4.52 0.94 10.63
N GLY A 61 -5.65 1.47 10.17
CA GLY A 61 -6.38 2.55 10.84
C GLY A 61 -5.71 3.92 10.73
N LEU A 62 -4.71 4.07 9.86
CA LEU A 62 -3.97 5.31 9.61
C LEU A 62 -4.68 6.15 8.54
N VAL A 63 -5.90 6.58 8.87
CA VAL A 63 -6.83 7.22 7.91
C VAL A 63 -6.25 8.47 7.27
N ASP A 64 -5.59 9.32 8.07
CA ASP A 64 -5.04 10.58 7.58
C ASP A 64 -3.96 10.34 6.51
N LEU A 65 -3.10 9.34 6.72
CA LEU A 65 -2.08 8.94 5.75
C LEU A 65 -2.70 8.34 4.49
N ALA A 66 -3.79 7.58 4.61
CA ALA A 66 -4.52 7.06 3.46
C ALA A 66 -5.10 8.19 2.59
N VAL A 67 -5.68 9.21 3.22
CA VAL A 67 -6.22 10.40 2.54
C VAL A 67 -5.10 11.23 1.92
N GLU A 68 -4.01 11.49 2.65
CA GLU A 68 -2.85 12.19 2.11
C GLU A 68 -2.28 11.48 0.88
N THR A 69 -2.13 10.16 0.97
CA THR A 69 -1.66 9.31 -0.14
C THR A 69 -2.57 9.42 -1.35
N PHE A 70 -3.89 9.36 -1.16
CA PHE A 70 -4.85 9.56 -2.23
C PHE A 70 -4.73 10.96 -2.86
N VAL A 71 -4.57 12.01 -2.06
CA VAL A 71 -4.39 13.38 -2.55
C VAL A 71 -3.11 13.50 -3.38
N ARG A 72 -1.99 12.91 -2.91
CA ARG A 72 -0.68 12.90 -3.58
C ARG A 72 -0.63 12.04 -4.85
N MET A 73 -1.55 11.07 -5.00
CA MET A 73 -1.63 10.22 -6.19
C MET A 73 -1.74 11.07 -7.47
N PRO A 74 -0.79 10.94 -8.43
CA PRO A 74 -0.74 11.78 -9.63
C PRO A 74 -1.99 11.68 -10.51
N GLU A 75 -2.50 10.47 -10.68
CA GLU A 75 -3.70 10.19 -11.45
C GLU A 75 -4.66 9.35 -10.62
N LYS A 76 -5.81 9.93 -10.25
CA LYS A 76 -6.87 9.24 -9.51
C LYS A 76 -7.78 8.51 -10.50
N ASN A 77 -8.14 7.29 -10.18
CA ASN A 77 -9.01 6.45 -11.00
C ASN A 77 -10.13 5.82 -10.15
N PRO A 78 -11.17 5.22 -10.74
CA PRO A 78 -12.29 4.64 -9.99
C PRO A 78 -11.85 3.61 -8.94
N VAL A 79 -10.77 2.88 -9.18
CA VAL A 79 -10.22 1.90 -8.22
C VAL A 79 -9.70 2.60 -6.96
N SER A 80 -8.94 3.69 -7.10
CA SER A 80 -8.43 4.47 -5.97
C SER A 80 -9.53 5.12 -5.13
N TYR A 81 -10.59 5.65 -5.77
CA TYR A 81 -11.79 6.14 -5.05
C TYR A 81 -12.48 5.02 -4.28
N ASN A 82 -12.67 3.87 -4.93
CA ASN A 82 -13.32 2.71 -4.32
C ASN A 82 -12.52 2.18 -3.12
N ALA A 83 -11.18 2.18 -3.20
CA ALA A 83 -10.32 1.79 -2.09
C ALA A 83 -10.55 2.67 -0.85
N LEU A 84 -10.57 3.99 -1.03
CA LEU A 84 -10.80 4.94 0.05
C LEU A 84 -12.21 4.78 0.66
N LEU A 85 -13.25 4.74 -0.19
CA LEU A 85 -14.64 4.57 0.24
C LEU A 85 -14.87 3.22 0.96
N ALA A 86 -14.31 2.14 0.43
CA ALA A 86 -14.40 0.81 1.03
C ALA A 86 -13.69 0.77 2.40
N GLY A 87 -12.54 1.43 2.52
CA GLY A 87 -11.84 1.59 3.78
C GLY A 87 -12.71 2.31 4.83
N PHE A 88 -13.30 3.46 4.48
CA PHE A 88 -14.19 4.20 5.39
C PHE A 88 -15.39 3.36 5.82
N ALA A 89 -16.03 2.68 4.87
CA ALA A 89 -17.17 1.81 5.17
C ALA A 89 -16.80 0.67 6.12
N LYS A 90 -15.59 0.09 6.01
CA LYS A 90 -15.10 -0.93 6.94
C LYS A 90 -14.89 -0.36 8.36
N MET A 91 -14.30 0.83 8.48
CA MET A 91 -14.07 1.44 9.80
C MET A 91 -15.36 1.78 10.54
N VAL A 92 -16.36 2.32 9.85
CA VAL A 92 -17.67 2.62 10.45
C VAL A 92 -18.32 1.35 11.01
N ARG A 93 -18.15 0.20 10.34
CA ARG A 93 -18.64 -1.08 10.84
C ARG A 93 -17.90 -1.58 12.08
N VAL A 94 -16.61 -1.27 12.22
CA VAL A 94 -15.81 -1.66 13.39
C VAL A 94 -16.14 -0.79 14.61
N LEU A 95 -16.41 0.50 14.41
CA LEU A 95 -16.74 1.44 15.50
C LEU A 95 -18.21 1.38 15.95
N GLY A 96 -19.08 0.71 15.19
CA GLY A 96 -20.51 0.58 15.48
C GLY A 96 -20.88 -0.59 16.41
N HIS A 97 -19.90 -1.26 17.01
CA HIS A 97 -20.05 -2.37 17.97
C HIS A 97 -19.30 -2.05 19.25
#